data_AF-A0A419GRX2-F1
#
_entry.id   AF-A0A419GRX2-F1
#
_cell.length_a   1.000
_cell.length_b   1.000
_cell.length_c   1.000
_cell.angle_alpha   90.00
_cell.angle_beta   90.00
_cell.angle_gamma   90.00
#
_symmetry.space_group_name_H-M   'P 1'
#
loop_
_entity.id
_entity.type
_entity.pdbx_description
1 polymer ?
#
loop_
_entity_poly.entity_id
_entity_poly.type
_entity_poly.pdbx_seq_one_letter_code
_entity_poly.pdbx_strand_id
1 'polypeptide(L)'
;MTVRATRSLALAAAIIVAAALAACGGEKEEATGPVATGGAAQVEMKDISYAPEDVTVKAGQKVLWVNNDPVGHTVTDESGRFDSGVIGGGGETFEQVYDEPGTYAYHCTIHPTMKGTVIVEE
;
A
#
# COMPACT_ATOMS: atom_id res chain seq x y z
N MET A 1 78.40 22.20 -2.80
CA MET A 1 77.93 22.88 -4.02
C MET A 1 76.48 22.46 -4.26
N THR A 2 75.58 23.44 -4.20
CA THR A 2 74.17 23.45 -4.66
C THR A 2 74.08 22.99 -6.13
N VAL A 3 72.98 22.48 -6.71
CA VAL A 3 71.62 23.05 -6.87
C VAL A 3 70.67 21.94 -7.37
N ARG A 4 69.43 21.91 -6.86
CA ARG A 4 68.27 21.20 -7.42
C ARG A 4 67.68 21.99 -8.60
N ALA A 5 67.32 21.34 -9.70
CA ALA A 5 66.50 21.93 -10.77
C ALA A 5 65.03 21.47 -10.65
N THR A 6 64.12 22.44 -10.75
CA THR A 6 62.69 22.39 -10.42
C THR A 6 61.79 22.34 -11.66
N ARG A 7 60.69 21.56 -11.54
CA ARG A 7 59.29 21.77 -12.00
C ARG A 7 59.02 22.47 -13.35
N SER A 8 58.07 21.91 -14.13
CA SER A 8 56.72 22.50 -14.28
C SER A 8 55.78 21.62 -15.14
N LEU A 9 54.55 21.45 -14.64
CA LEU A 9 53.38 20.95 -15.36
C LEU A 9 52.83 22.07 -16.28
N ALA A 10 52.37 21.73 -17.47
CA ALA A 10 51.52 22.61 -18.28
C ALA A 10 50.28 21.83 -18.74
N LEU A 11 49.12 22.41 -18.41
CA LEU A 11 47.76 21.97 -18.76
C LEU A 11 47.36 22.65 -20.07
N ALA A 12 46.67 21.96 -20.98
CA ALA A 12 45.92 22.59 -22.07
C ALA A 12 44.58 21.85 -22.26
N ALA A 13 43.50 22.64 -22.24
CA ALA A 13 42.10 22.22 -22.31
C ALA A 13 41.51 22.44 -23.71
N ALA A 14 40.47 21.69 -24.08
CA ALA A 14 39.42 22.14 -24.99
C ALA A 14 38.11 21.37 -24.75
N ILE A 15 37.01 22.11 -24.71
CA ILE A 15 35.61 21.79 -24.37
C ILE A 15 34.82 21.85 -25.72
N ILE A 16 33.79 21.06 -26.05
CA ILE A 16 32.34 21.37 -25.92
C ILE A 16 31.49 20.32 -26.70
N VAL A 17 30.57 19.67 -25.96
CA VAL A 17 29.11 19.43 -26.14
C VAL A 17 28.53 18.81 -27.44
N ALA A 18 27.72 17.75 -27.26
CA ALA A 18 26.44 17.55 -27.95
C ALA A 18 25.43 16.80 -27.04
N ALA A 19 24.19 17.27 -27.02
CA ALA A 19 23.09 16.93 -26.11
C ALA A 19 22.11 15.89 -26.68
N ALA A 20 21.36 15.20 -25.79
CA ALA A 20 20.03 14.57 -25.98
C ALA A 20 19.83 13.51 -24.87
N LEU A 21 18.68 13.24 -24.24
CA LEU A 21 17.30 13.69 -24.28
C LEU A 21 16.70 13.32 -22.90
N ALA A 22 15.75 14.11 -22.42
CA ALA A 22 15.04 13.88 -21.17
C ALA A 22 14.28 12.55 -21.17
N ALA A 23 14.47 11.75 -20.12
CA ALA A 23 13.53 10.70 -19.73
C ALA A 23 13.02 11.03 -18.33
N CYS A 24 11.85 11.67 -18.26
CA CYS A 24 11.01 11.63 -17.07
C CYS A 24 10.34 10.25 -17.03
N GLY A 25 10.99 9.28 -16.39
CA GLY A 25 10.31 8.09 -15.88
C GLY A 25 9.98 8.35 -14.43
N GLY A 26 8.71 8.66 -14.14
CA GLY A 26 8.22 8.58 -12.77
C GLY A 26 7.97 7.10 -12.49
N GLU A 27 8.80 6.49 -11.64
CA GLU A 27 8.44 5.22 -11.01
C GLU A 27 7.10 5.43 -10.30
N LYS A 28 6.04 4.75 -10.78
CA LYS A 28 4.85 4.53 -9.97
C LYS A 28 5.31 3.69 -8.79
N GLU A 29 5.29 4.28 -7.62
CA GLU A 29 5.38 3.59 -6.34
C GLU A 29 4.15 2.68 -6.23
N GLU A 30 4.31 1.46 -6.72
CA GLU A 30 3.33 0.39 -6.55
C GLU A 30 3.41 -0.03 -5.08
N ALA A 31 2.37 0.30 -4.32
CA ALA A 31 2.26 -0.09 -2.92
C ALA A 31 2.22 -1.62 -2.85
N THR A 32 3.37 -2.25 -2.61
CA THR A 32 3.46 -3.69 -2.39
C THR A 32 2.89 -4.01 -1.01
N GLY A 33 1.57 -4.05 -0.90
CA GLY A 33 0.89 -4.71 0.21
C GLY A 33 1.25 -6.20 0.21
N PRO A 34 1.20 -6.89 1.37
CA PRO A 34 1.48 -8.31 1.45
C PRO A 34 0.50 -9.09 0.57
N VAL A 35 1.02 -9.70 -0.50
CA VAL A 35 0.25 -10.61 -1.36
C VAL A 35 0.02 -11.91 -0.58
N ALA A 36 -1.20 -12.12 -0.08
CA ALA A 36 -1.60 -13.34 0.59
C ALA A 36 -1.72 -14.48 -0.45
N THR A 37 -0.71 -15.35 -0.52
CA THR A 37 -0.71 -16.53 -1.39
C THR A 37 -1.66 -17.60 -0.83
N GLY A 38 -2.87 -17.70 -1.40
CA GLY A 38 -3.69 -18.92 -1.34
C GLY A 38 -4.56 -19.18 -0.10
N GLY A 39 -4.78 -18.18 0.75
CA GLY A 39 -5.76 -18.22 1.84
C GLY A 39 -6.58 -16.94 1.84
N ALA A 40 -7.77 -16.95 2.46
CA ALA A 40 -8.57 -15.74 2.67
C ALA A 40 -7.67 -14.60 3.16
N ALA A 41 -7.66 -13.45 2.48
CA ALA A 41 -6.92 -12.30 2.98
C ALA A 41 -7.53 -11.91 4.32
N GLN A 42 -6.68 -11.57 5.29
CA GLN A 42 -7.11 -11.24 6.64
C GLN A 42 -6.75 -9.79 6.96
N VAL A 43 -7.70 -9.09 7.58
CA VAL A 43 -7.56 -7.72 8.07
C VAL A 43 -7.84 -7.72 9.57
N GLU A 44 -6.88 -7.29 10.37
CA GLU A 44 -7.12 -7.06 11.79
C GLU A 44 -7.69 -5.66 12.01
N MET A 45 -8.56 -5.52 13.00
CA MET A 45 -8.93 -4.23 13.57
C MET A 45 -8.22 -4.11 14.91
N LYS A 46 -7.25 -3.20 14.97
CA LYS A 46 -6.41 -3.00 16.14
C LYS A 46 -5.93 -1.56 16.17
N ASP A 47 -5.84 -0.99 17.37
CA ASP A 47 -5.37 0.37 17.60
C ASP A 47 -6.24 1.40 16.84
N ILE A 48 -7.54 1.12 16.70
CA ILE A 48 -8.50 1.94 15.93
C ILE A 48 -8.03 2.12 14.47
N SER A 49 -7.51 1.04 13.87
CA SER A 49 -7.14 0.98 12.45
C SER A 49 -7.41 -0.41 11.85
N TYR A 50 -7.44 -0.48 10.52
CA TYR A 50 -7.40 -1.73 9.77
C TYR A 50 -5.95 -2.08 9.43
N ALA A 51 -5.54 -3.34 9.62
CA ALA A 51 -4.18 -3.80 9.36
C ALA A 51 -4.18 -5.16 8.63
N PRO A 52 -3.69 -5.25 7.39
CA PRO A 52 -3.29 -4.12 6.54
C PRO A 52 -4.49 -3.24 6.15
N GLU A 53 -4.22 -1.99 5.75
CA GLU A 53 -5.26 -1.09 5.23
C GLU A 53 -5.77 -1.55 3.86
N ASP A 54 -4.86 -2.08 3.04
CA ASP A 54 -5.18 -2.60 1.70
C ASP A 54 -4.91 -4.11 1.62
N VAL A 55 -5.84 -4.84 1.01
CA VAL A 55 -5.69 -6.25 0.68
C VAL A 55 -6.04 -6.51 -0.77
N THR A 56 -5.30 -7.42 -1.40
CA THR A 56 -5.61 -7.92 -2.74
C THR A 56 -6.09 -9.37 -2.66
N VAL A 57 -7.20 -9.64 -3.34
CA VAL A 57 -7.79 -10.99 -3.50
C VAL A 57 -8.19 -11.19 -4.95
N LYS A 58 -8.51 -12.42 -5.33
CA LYS A 58 -9.13 -12.74 -6.62
C LYS A 58 -10.65 -12.79 -6.53
N ALA A 59 -11.32 -12.59 -7.65
CA ALA A 59 -12.75 -12.80 -7.79
C ALA A 59 -13.16 -14.19 -7.26
N GLY A 60 -14.23 -14.21 -6.46
CA GLY A 60 -14.73 -15.40 -5.76
C GLY A 60 -14.00 -15.72 -4.45
N GLN A 61 -12.95 -14.98 -4.07
CA GLN A 61 -12.31 -15.13 -2.76
C GLN A 61 -12.99 -14.27 -1.70
N LYS A 62 -12.73 -14.62 -0.44
CA LYS A 62 -13.20 -13.87 0.73
C LYS A 62 -12.06 -13.13 1.43
N VAL A 63 -12.44 -12.05 2.11
CA VAL A 63 -11.64 -11.35 3.10
C VAL A 63 -12.25 -11.60 4.48
N LEU A 64 -11.42 -11.87 5.48
CA LEU A 64 -11.79 -12.06 6.89
C LEU A 64 -11.31 -10.85 7.69
N TRP A 65 -12.22 -10.18 8.38
CA TRP A 65 -11.87 -9.18 9.37
C TRP A 65 -11.92 -9.78 10.78
N VAL A 66 -10.96 -9.44 11.62
CA VAL A 66 -10.89 -9.84 13.03
C VAL A 66 -10.74 -8.62 13.90
N ASN A 67 -11.68 -8.37 14.80
CA ASN A 67 -11.63 -7.23 15.69
C ASN A 67 -10.88 -7.57 16.99
N ASN A 68 -9.61 -7.21 17.04
CA ASN A 68 -8.73 -7.40 18.20
C ASN A 68 -8.77 -6.20 19.17
N ASP A 69 -9.50 -5.13 18.85
CA ASP A 69 -9.76 -4.03 19.76
C ASP A 69 -10.83 -4.40 20.81
N PRO A 70 -10.90 -3.67 21.93
CA PRO A 70 -11.97 -3.85 22.93
C PRO A 70 -13.27 -3.13 22.54
N VAL A 71 -13.26 -2.31 21.49
CA VAL A 71 -14.42 -1.53 21.02
C VAL A 71 -15.00 -2.13 19.75
N GLY A 72 -16.28 -1.84 19.48
CA GLY A 72 -16.94 -2.28 18.25
C GLY A 72 -16.50 -1.45 17.04
N HIS A 73 -16.48 -2.12 15.88
CA HIS A 73 -16.15 -1.53 14.57
C HIS A 73 -17.10 -2.04 13.49
N THR A 74 -17.10 -1.44 12.32
CA THR A 74 -17.83 -1.94 11.14
C THR A 74 -16.88 -2.11 9.95
N VAL A 75 -17.34 -2.81 8.91
CA VAL A 75 -16.76 -2.81 7.56
C VAL A 75 -17.90 -2.41 6.64
N THR A 76 -17.89 -1.15 6.20
CA THR A 76 -19.00 -0.56 5.43
C THR A 76 -18.48 -0.02 4.10
N ASP A 77 -18.93 -0.61 2.99
CA ASP A 77 -18.54 -0.19 1.64
C ASP A 77 -18.99 1.25 1.36
N GLU A 78 -18.09 2.08 0.85
CA GLU A 78 -18.37 3.49 0.58
C GLU A 78 -19.43 3.70 -0.52
N SER A 79 -19.62 2.71 -1.41
CA SER A 79 -20.65 2.74 -2.46
C SER A 79 -22.00 2.18 -1.97
N GLY A 80 -22.09 1.76 -0.70
CA GLY A 80 -23.33 1.23 -0.11
C GLY A 80 -23.68 -0.19 -0.56
N ARG A 81 -22.70 -0.98 -1.05
CA ARG A 81 -22.94 -2.35 -1.50
C ARG A 81 -23.18 -3.33 -0.36
N PHE A 82 -22.50 -3.13 0.76
CA PHE A 82 -22.64 -3.95 1.96
C PHE A 82 -22.31 -3.17 3.24
N ASP A 83 -22.78 -3.69 4.36
CA ASP A 83 -22.44 -3.25 5.71
C ASP A 83 -22.39 -4.49 6.61
N SER A 84 -21.29 -4.67 7.35
CA SER A 84 -21.16 -5.76 8.32
C SER A 84 -22.07 -5.60 9.54
N GLY A 85 -22.54 -4.38 9.80
CA GLY A 85 -23.01 -4.00 11.13
C GLY A 85 -21.86 -3.99 12.14
N VAL A 86 -22.20 -3.86 13.43
CA VAL A 86 -21.18 -3.82 14.50
C VAL A 86 -20.57 -5.20 14.69
N ILE A 87 -19.25 -5.26 14.55
CA ILE A 87 -18.39 -6.37 14.92
C ILE A 87 -17.85 -6.05 16.31
N GLY A 88 -18.20 -6.86 17.31
CA GLY A 88 -17.77 -6.66 18.68
C GLY A 88 -16.26 -6.77 18.84
N GLY A 89 -15.74 -6.33 19.98
CA GLY A 89 -14.33 -6.49 20.31
C GLY A 89 -13.99 -7.89 20.81
N GLY A 90 -12.70 -8.15 21.05
CA GLY A 90 -12.26 -9.41 21.69
C GLY A 90 -12.18 -10.62 20.76
N GLY A 91 -11.90 -10.37 19.48
CA GLY A 91 -11.65 -11.39 18.46
C GLY A 91 -12.87 -11.80 17.65
N GLU A 92 -13.98 -11.05 17.71
CA GLU A 92 -15.11 -11.29 16.80
C GLU A 92 -14.71 -11.04 15.35
N THR A 93 -15.41 -11.69 14.44
CA THR A 93 -15.04 -11.73 13.04
C THR A 93 -16.18 -11.44 12.09
N PHE A 94 -15.82 -11.00 10.89
CA PHE A 94 -16.72 -10.81 9.76
C PHE A 94 -16.04 -11.29 8.47
N GLU A 95 -16.80 -11.89 7.57
CA GLU A 95 -16.28 -12.33 6.26
C GLU A 95 -17.12 -11.75 5.12
N GLN A 96 -16.46 -11.32 4.05
CA GLN A 96 -17.10 -10.86 2.82
C GLN A 96 -16.46 -11.53 1.61
N VAL A 97 -17.27 -12.13 0.74
CA VAL A 97 -16.87 -12.66 -0.57
C VAL A 97 -16.94 -11.54 -1.60
N TYR A 98 -15.95 -11.47 -2.49
CA TYR A 98 -15.92 -10.50 -3.58
C TYR A 98 -15.91 -11.23 -4.92
N ASP A 99 -17.05 -11.23 -5.62
CA ASP A 99 -17.23 -11.99 -6.86
C ASP A 99 -16.81 -11.24 -8.13
N GLU A 100 -16.74 -9.90 -8.07
CA GLU A 100 -16.49 -9.06 -9.24
C GLU A 100 -15.16 -8.31 -9.09
N PRO A 101 -14.27 -8.34 -10.10
CA PRO A 101 -13.06 -7.53 -10.11
C PRO A 101 -13.34 -6.04 -9.91
N GLY A 102 -12.47 -5.36 -9.18
CA GLY A 102 -12.61 -3.95 -8.90
C GLY A 102 -11.99 -3.52 -7.58
N THR A 103 -12.19 -2.25 -7.25
CA THR A 103 -11.70 -1.65 -6.01
C THR A 103 -12.87 -1.30 -5.11
N TYR A 104 -12.81 -1.77 -3.87
CA TYR A 104 -13.85 -1.64 -2.86
C TYR A 104 -13.28 -0.88 -1.67
N ALA A 105 -13.49 0.44 -1.67
CA ALA A 105 -13.18 1.28 -0.53
C ALA A 105 -14.23 1.07 0.57
N TYR A 106 -13.79 0.92 1.80
CA TYR A 106 -14.65 0.75 2.96
C TYR A 106 -14.16 1.59 4.14
N HIS A 107 -15.08 1.82 5.09
CA HIS A 107 -14.79 2.57 6.31
C HIS A 107 -15.52 2.00 7.52
N CYS A 108 -15.10 2.42 8.71
CA CYS A 108 -15.82 2.20 9.95
C CYS A 108 -16.80 3.36 10.17
N THR A 109 -18.08 3.06 10.37
CA THR A 109 -19.11 4.08 10.64
C THR A 109 -18.99 4.69 12.05
N ILE A 110 -18.37 3.96 12.99
CA ILE A 110 -18.15 4.40 14.37
C ILE A 110 -16.91 5.29 14.48
N HIS A 111 -15.85 4.96 13.72
CA HIS A 111 -14.57 5.65 13.73
C HIS A 111 -14.21 6.10 12.29
N PRO A 112 -14.66 7.30 11.86
CA PRO A 112 -14.59 7.72 10.45
C PRO A 112 -13.18 7.84 9.84
N THR A 113 -12.14 7.78 10.66
CA THR A 113 -10.73 7.78 10.21
C THR A 113 -10.24 6.41 9.80
N MET A 114 -10.91 5.33 10.21
CA MET A 114 -10.58 3.97 9.79
C MET A 114 -11.07 3.74 8.37
N LYS A 115 -10.13 3.53 7.46
CA LYS A 115 -10.39 3.29 6.04
C LYS A 115 -9.52 2.15 5.54
N GLY A 116 -10.04 1.41 4.59
CA GLY A 116 -9.27 0.40 3.90
C GLY A 116 -9.80 0.13 2.51
N THR A 117 -9.05 -0.67 1.77
CA THR A 117 -9.37 -1.02 0.39
C THR A 117 -9.24 -2.52 0.17
N VAL A 118 -10.25 -3.12 -0.45
CA VAL A 118 -10.12 -4.45 -1.07
C VAL A 118 -9.95 -4.27 -2.56
N ILE A 119 -8.85 -4.78 -3.11
CA ILE A 119 -8.58 -4.87 -4.54
C ILE A 119 -8.90 -6.29 -4.97
N VAL A 120 -9.79 -6.43 -5.95
CA VAL A 120 -10.25 -7.71 -6.47
C VAL A 120 -9.74 -7.85 -7.90
N GLU A 121 -8.85 -8.79 -8.10
CA GLU A 121 -8.28 -9.17 -9.39
C GLU A 121 -9.05 -10.33 -10.04
N GLU A 122 -8.75 -10.63 -11.30
CA GLU A 122 -9.30 -11.79 -12.03
C GLU A 122 -8.79 -13.16 -11.53
#